data_AF-A0A8B7P6K4-F1
#
_entry.id   AF-A0A8B7P6K4-F1
#
_cell.length_a   1.000
_cell.length_b   1.000
_cell.length_c   1.000
_cell.angle_alpha   90.00
_cell.angle_beta   90.00
_cell.angle_gamma   90.00
#
_symmetry.space_group_name_H-M   'P 1'
#
loop_
_entity.id
_entity.type
_entity.pdbx_description
1 polymer ?
#
loop_
_entity_poly.entity_id
_entity_poly.type
_entity_poly.pdbx_seq_one_letter_code
_entity_poly.pdbx_strand_id
1 'polypeptide(L)'
;MKPTDDLTSFAEYAKQNNVTVWACNFERYGLTLPLTSDQTDEEVQLETEDLLLNLVDLNYIPLPQYFLKYVQLEKRNYDLLGFDEIYYINLDRRPKRRDAMEKKFEIARIGPLTRVPAVDGRDLNESYLIDNNIRQNEMFWSPVNGGKLTMGEIGCFLSHYKIWMDVIKKKHSKVLILEDDFWFHSKFRLRVYKLHEEIRRLNLQWDTIALARVNELDDEKLLAGSEYILQPMFYQWMLAYMLSFEGAKKLLAPKPLSNMIPADLYITVLAGQLPMDFAWTYQNHNLLSYSSHPTFGYPVYIDGADSAFLSDTQERESVTEDLNDT
;
A
#
# COMPACT_ATOMS: atom_id res chain seq x y z
N MET A 1 -44.26 -5.84 -0.63
CA MET A 1 -43.47 -4.86 0.14
C MET A 1 -42.02 -5.16 -0.16
N LYS A 2 -41.25 -4.17 -0.60
CA LYS A 2 -39.79 -4.33 -0.73
C LYS A 2 -39.23 -4.56 0.67
N PRO A 3 -38.27 -5.48 0.87
CA PRO A 3 -37.63 -5.66 2.17
C PRO A 3 -36.84 -4.39 2.50
N THR A 4 -37.24 -3.72 3.57
CA THR A 4 -36.48 -2.66 4.20
C THR A 4 -35.25 -3.30 4.83
N ASP A 5 -34.06 -2.84 4.45
CA ASP A 5 -32.76 -3.21 5.05
C ASP A 5 -32.89 -3.27 6.60
N ASP A 6 -32.22 -4.25 7.23
CA ASP A 6 -32.34 -4.55 8.66
C ASP A 6 -32.07 -3.33 9.56
N LEU A 7 -31.16 -2.45 9.15
CA LEU A 7 -30.89 -1.18 9.84
C LEU A 7 -32.07 -0.20 9.73
N THR A 8 -32.69 -0.14 8.56
CA THR A 8 -33.89 0.66 8.32
C THR A 8 -35.07 0.10 9.12
N SER A 9 -35.26 -1.22 9.09
CA SER A 9 -36.28 -1.91 9.87
C SER A 9 -36.07 -1.73 11.38
N PHE A 10 -34.82 -1.82 11.86
CA PHE A 10 -34.46 -1.53 13.26
C PHE A 10 -34.75 -0.07 13.62
N ALA A 11 -34.34 0.89 12.79
CA ALA A 11 -34.57 2.30 13.02
C ALA A 11 -36.07 2.65 13.03
N GLU A 12 -36.85 2.07 12.12
CA GLU A 12 -38.31 2.21 12.06
C GLU A 12 -38.97 1.61 13.31
N TYR A 13 -38.53 0.42 13.75
CA TYR A 13 -39.07 -0.24 14.94
C TYR A 13 -38.71 0.52 16.22
N ALA A 14 -37.47 1.01 16.33
CA ALA A 14 -37.03 1.86 17.43
C ALA A 14 -37.89 3.14 17.50
N LYS A 15 -38.14 3.78 16.35
CA LYS A 15 -39.02 4.94 16.24
C LYS A 15 -40.46 4.61 16.67
N GLN A 16 -41.03 3.48 16.24
CA GLN A 16 -42.38 3.05 16.62
C GLN A 16 -42.51 2.79 18.14
N ASN A 17 -41.43 2.40 18.80
CA ASN A 17 -41.38 2.10 20.23
C ASN A 17 -40.83 3.27 21.08
N ASN A 18 -40.70 4.48 20.53
CA ASN A 18 -40.12 5.64 21.21
C ASN A 18 -38.71 5.39 21.79
N VAL A 19 -37.91 4.55 21.15
CA VAL A 19 -36.51 4.32 21.49
C VAL A 19 -35.65 5.29 20.68
N THR A 20 -34.93 6.17 21.36
CA THR A 20 -33.97 7.07 20.71
C THR A 20 -32.75 6.28 20.25
N VAL A 21 -32.48 6.30 18.94
CA VAL A 21 -31.28 5.71 18.34
C VAL A 21 -30.15 6.74 18.35
N TRP A 22 -29.00 6.35 18.90
CA TRP A 22 -27.79 7.16 18.87
C TRP A 22 -26.78 6.48 17.95
N ALA A 23 -26.22 7.23 17.01
CA ALA A 23 -25.04 6.79 16.27
C ALA A 23 -23.80 7.27 17.03
N CYS A 24 -22.97 6.33 17.50
CA CYS A 24 -21.70 6.64 18.14
C CYS A 24 -20.56 6.15 17.24
N ASN A 25 -19.77 7.09 16.72
CA ASN A 25 -18.54 6.77 15.99
C ASN A 25 -17.29 6.84 16.88
N PHE A 26 -17.45 7.10 18.19
CA PHE A 26 -16.35 7.16 19.14
C PHE A 26 -15.94 5.78 19.69
N GLU A 27 -16.87 4.83 19.68
CA GLU A 27 -16.69 3.49 20.24
C GLU A 27 -17.08 2.44 19.20
N ARG A 28 -16.24 1.41 19.04
CA ARG A 28 -16.45 0.38 18.02
C ARG A 28 -17.21 -0.81 18.59
N TYR A 29 -18.50 -0.90 18.29
CA TYR A 29 -19.37 -1.98 18.79
C TYR A 29 -19.47 -3.21 17.88
N GLY A 30 -18.94 -3.15 16.66
CA GLY A 30 -18.95 -4.27 15.72
C GLY A 30 -18.85 -3.83 14.25
N LEU A 31 -18.99 -4.79 13.34
CA LEU A 31 -19.12 -4.57 11.90
C LEU A 31 -20.41 -5.24 11.43
N THR A 32 -21.20 -4.56 10.59
CA THR A 32 -22.43 -5.09 10.01
C THR A 32 -22.25 -5.32 8.51
N LEU A 33 -22.79 -6.43 8.00
CA LEU A 33 -22.97 -6.62 6.57
C LEU A 33 -24.31 -6.00 6.18
N PRO A 34 -24.34 -5.00 5.29
CA PRO A 34 -25.59 -4.39 4.83
C PRO A 34 -26.30 -5.31 3.83
N LEU A 35 -26.77 -6.46 4.32
CA LEU A 35 -27.42 -7.45 3.46
C LEU A 35 -28.82 -6.97 3.08
N THR A 36 -29.13 -7.02 1.79
CA THR A 36 -30.48 -6.75 1.29
C THR A 36 -31.02 -7.99 0.59
N SER A 37 -32.35 -8.14 0.56
CA SER A 37 -33.02 -9.31 -0.02
C SER A 37 -32.74 -9.53 -1.51
N ASP A 38 -32.30 -8.48 -2.20
CA ASP A 38 -32.19 -8.45 -3.66
C ASP A 38 -30.73 -8.67 -4.13
N GLN A 39 -29.79 -8.91 -3.20
CA GLN A 39 -28.39 -9.18 -3.54
C GLN A 39 -28.21 -10.52 -4.24
N THR A 40 -27.35 -10.51 -5.24
CA THR A 40 -26.82 -11.71 -5.87
C THR A 40 -25.83 -12.43 -4.95
N ASP A 41 -25.63 -13.74 -5.15
CA ASP A 41 -24.62 -14.52 -4.41
C ASP A 41 -23.21 -13.92 -4.54
N GLU A 42 -22.89 -13.30 -5.68
CA GLU A 42 -21.61 -12.62 -5.91
C GLU A 42 -21.46 -11.36 -5.06
N GLU A 43 -22.52 -10.55 -4.93
CA GLU A 43 -22.52 -9.36 -4.06
C GLU A 43 -22.35 -9.73 -2.59
N VAL A 44 -23.09 -10.74 -2.12
CA VAL A 44 -22.94 -11.26 -0.75
C VAL A 44 -21.52 -11.78 -0.50
N GLN A 45 -20.93 -12.44 -1.50
CA GLN A 45 -19.55 -12.93 -1.41
C GLN A 45 -18.55 -11.77 -1.29
N LEU A 46 -18.67 -10.73 -2.14
CA LEU A 46 -17.79 -9.56 -2.10
C LEU A 46 -17.90 -8.80 -0.78
N GLU A 47 -19.12 -8.61 -0.27
CA GLU A 47 -19.34 -7.95 1.03
C GLU A 47 -18.77 -8.77 2.20
N THR A 48 -18.89 -10.10 2.14
CA THR A 48 -18.28 -10.98 3.15
C THR A 48 -16.76 -10.94 3.09
N GLU A 49 -16.17 -10.91 1.88
CA GLU A 49 -14.74 -10.71 1.69
C GLU A 49 -14.29 -9.36 2.28
N ASP A 50 -15.02 -8.27 2.02
CA ASP A 50 -14.73 -6.95 2.58
C ASP A 50 -14.79 -6.93 4.11
N LEU A 51 -15.81 -7.56 4.70
CA LEU A 51 -15.89 -7.70 6.16
C LEU A 51 -14.65 -8.40 6.72
N LEU A 52 -14.23 -9.50 6.09
CA LEU A 52 -13.10 -10.29 6.58
C LEU A 52 -11.77 -9.55 6.41
N LEU A 53 -11.56 -8.87 5.28
CA LEU A 53 -10.39 -8.01 5.07
C LEU A 53 -10.32 -6.93 6.15
N ASN A 54 -11.44 -6.24 6.41
CA ASN A 54 -11.51 -5.24 7.47
C ASN A 54 -11.19 -5.85 8.84
N LEU A 55 -11.74 -7.01 9.20
CA LEU A 55 -11.43 -7.67 10.47
C LEU A 55 -9.93 -7.97 10.62
N VAL A 56 -9.27 -8.38 9.54
CA VAL A 56 -7.81 -8.62 9.54
C VAL A 56 -7.04 -7.34 9.82
N ASP A 57 -7.34 -6.24 9.11
CA ASP A 57 -6.64 -4.95 9.30
C ASP A 57 -6.79 -4.37 10.70
N LEU A 58 -7.85 -4.78 11.40
CA LEU A 58 -8.15 -4.40 12.77
C LEU A 58 -7.59 -5.37 13.81
N ASN A 59 -6.73 -6.29 13.38
CA ASN A 59 -6.10 -7.32 14.19
C ASN A 59 -7.10 -8.29 14.88
N TYR A 60 -8.29 -8.49 14.31
CA TYR A 60 -9.23 -9.54 14.77
C TYR A 60 -8.88 -10.89 14.14
N ILE A 61 -7.77 -11.47 14.58
CA ILE A 61 -7.32 -12.82 14.21
C ILE A 61 -7.29 -13.69 15.47
N PRO A 62 -7.89 -14.90 15.48
CA PRO A 62 -8.47 -15.63 14.34
C PRO A 62 -9.81 -15.06 13.86
N LEU A 63 -10.06 -15.17 12.55
CA LEU A 63 -11.31 -14.71 11.94
C LEU A 63 -12.50 -15.60 12.35
N PRO A 64 -13.73 -15.04 12.41
CA PRO A 64 -14.90 -15.84 12.76
C PRO A 64 -15.17 -16.93 11.72
N GLN A 65 -15.07 -18.19 12.16
CA GLN A 65 -15.21 -19.38 11.29
C GLN A 65 -16.55 -19.42 10.54
N TYR A 66 -17.59 -18.82 11.13
CA TYR A 66 -18.90 -18.71 10.50
C TYR A 66 -18.85 -17.99 9.15
N PHE A 67 -18.01 -16.96 8.99
CA PHE A 67 -17.92 -16.20 7.75
C PHE A 67 -17.02 -16.86 6.70
N LEU A 68 -16.02 -17.64 7.13
CA LEU A 68 -15.05 -18.27 6.21
C LEU A 68 -15.72 -19.26 5.25
N LYS A 69 -16.82 -19.91 5.65
CA LYS A 69 -17.57 -20.84 4.78
C LYS A 69 -18.20 -20.15 3.56
N TYR A 70 -18.46 -18.84 3.61
CA TYR A 70 -19.07 -18.08 2.52
C TYR A 70 -18.05 -17.56 1.51
N VAL A 71 -16.77 -17.43 1.90
CA VAL A 71 -15.69 -17.02 0.98
C VAL A 71 -15.21 -18.16 0.09
N GLN A 72 -15.57 -19.41 0.41
CA GLN A 72 -15.21 -20.62 -0.35
C GLN A 72 -13.70 -20.68 -0.67
N LEU A 73 -12.86 -20.45 0.34
CA LEU A 73 -11.39 -20.38 0.20
C LEU A 73 -10.81 -21.62 -0.49
N GLU A 74 -11.42 -22.78 -0.30
CA GLU A 74 -10.94 -24.07 -0.81
C GLU A 74 -11.25 -24.34 -2.30
N LYS A 75 -12.04 -23.49 -2.98
CA LYS A 75 -12.59 -23.78 -4.33
C LYS A 75 -12.02 -22.95 -5.48
N ARG A 76 -11.02 -22.09 -5.27
CA ARG A 76 -10.49 -21.19 -6.31
C ARG A 76 -8.96 -21.13 -6.29
N ASN A 77 -8.35 -21.13 -7.48
CA ASN A 77 -6.90 -21.00 -7.62
C ASN A 77 -6.43 -19.59 -7.24
N TYR A 78 -5.24 -19.50 -6.64
CA TYR A 78 -4.55 -18.22 -6.46
C TYR A 78 -4.25 -17.58 -7.82
N ASP A 79 -4.24 -16.26 -7.83
CA ASP A 79 -4.14 -15.45 -9.04
C ASP A 79 -3.04 -14.40 -8.90
N LEU A 80 -2.12 -14.36 -9.87
CA LEU A 80 -1.05 -13.37 -9.97
C LEU A 80 -1.51 -12.06 -10.60
N LEU A 81 -2.81 -11.91 -10.92
CA LEU A 81 -3.42 -10.70 -11.47
C LEU A 81 -2.78 -10.22 -12.79
N GLY A 82 -2.14 -11.14 -13.51
CA GLY A 82 -1.43 -10.86 -14.74
C GLY A 82 0.00 -10.35 -14.57
N PHE A 83 0.56 -10.35 -13.35
CA PHE A 83 1.98 -10.07 -13.07
C PHE A 83 2.83 -11.35 -13.15
N ASP A 84 4.13 -11.19 -13.36
CA ASP A 84 5.07 -12.32 -13.31
C ASP A 84 5.39 -12.73 -11.87
N GLU A 85 5.30 -11.77 -10.93
CA GLU A 85 5.59 -11.96 -9.52
C GLU A 85 4.86 -10.87 -8.70
N ILE A 86 4.42 -11.25 -7.50
CA ILE A 86 3.85 -10.34 -6.51
C ILE A 86 4.75 -10.35 -5.27
N TYR A 87 5.40 -9.22 -5.01
CA TYR A 87 6.24 -9.04 -3.84
C TYR A 87 5.48 -8.32 -2.73
N TYR A 88 5.71 -8.73 -1.48
CA TYR A 88 5.35 -7.90 -0.33
C TYR A 88 6.55 -7.73 0.61
N ILE A 89 6.73 -6.51 1.09
CA ILE A 89 7.80 -6.11 2.00
C ILE A 89 7.28 -6.18 3.42
N ASN A 90 8.01 -6.87 4.29
CA ASN A 90 7.68 -6.99 5.70
C ASN A 90 8.95 -7.14 6.54
N LEU A 91 9.02 -6.44 7.66
CA LEU A 91 10.10 -6.58 8.64
C LEU A 91 10.01 -7.93 9.36
N ASP A 92 11.14 -8.60 9.56
CA ASP A 92 11.18 -9.86 10.32
C ASP A 92 10.69 -9.70 11.77
N ARG A 93 10.92 -8.52 12.38
CA ARG A 93 10.40 -8.20 13.72
C ARG A 93 8.89 -7.91 13.78
N ARG A 94 8.17 -7.88 12.65
CA ARG A 94 6.72 -7.61 12.56
C ARG A 94 5.93 -8.85 12.10
N PRO A 95 5.97 -9.99 12.83
CA PRO A 95 5.27 -11.22 12.42
C PRO A 95 3.74 -11.06 12.43
N LYS A 96 3.17 -10.24 13.31
CA LYS A 96 1.71 -10.00 13.31
C LYS A 96 1.23 -9.29 12.04
N ARG A 97 1.99 -8.30 11.54
CA ARG A 97 1.68 -7.63 10.27
C ARG A 97 1.83 -8.57 9.10
N ARG A 98 2.85 -9.44 9.14
CA ARG A 98 3.04 -10.51 8.18
C ARG A 98 1.82 -11.44 8.12
N ASP A 99 1.38 -11.97 9.26
CA ASP A 99 0.24 -12.88 9.35
C ASP A 99 -1.05 -12.22 8.85
N ALA A 100 -1.27 -10.95 9.20
CA ALA A 100 -2.39 -10.17 8.70
C ALA A 100 -2.33 -10.00 7.17
N MET A 101 -1.17 -9.60 6.63
CA MET A 101 -1.00 -9.40 5.20
C MET A 101 -1.19 -10.72 4.40
N GLU A 102 -0.59 -11.81 4.86
CA GLU A 102 -0.78 -13.15 4.26
C GLU A 102 -2.25 -13.57 4.32
N LYS A 103 -2.95 -13.30 5.43
CA LYS A 103 -4.37 -13.62 5.55
C LYS A 103 -5.26 -12.81 4.60
N LYS A 104 -4.95 -11.51 4.39
CA LYS A 104 -5.65 -10.68 3.39
C LYS A 104 -5.51 -11.25 1.99
N PHE A 105 -4.31 -11.64 1.60
CA PHE A 105 -4.08 -12.25 0.29
C PHE A 105 -4.74 -13.61 0.13
N GLU A 106 -4.85 -14.41 1.20
CA GLU A 106 -5.62 -15.65 1.21
C GLU A 106 -7.11 -15.37 0.95
N ILE A 107 -7.71 -14.42 1.67
CA ILE A 107 -9.13 -14.01 1.49
C ILE A 107 -9.37 -13.53 0.06
N ALA A 108 -8.49 -12.66 -0.44
CA ALA A 108 -8.58 -12.10 -1.79
C ALA A 108 -8.18 -13.11 -2.89
N ARG A 109 -7.52 -14.21 -2.51
CA ARG A 109 -6.99 -15.25 -3.40
C ARG A 109 -5.96 -14.70 -4.40
N ILE A 110 -5.03 -13.92 -3.89
CA ILE A 110 -3.94 -13.32 -4.65
C ILE A 110 -2.65 -14.07 -4.31
N GLY A 111 -1.95 -14.57 -5.32
CA GLY A 111 -0.70 -15.30 -5.12
C GLY A 111 -0.34 -16.24 -6.28
N PRO A 112 0.77 -17.02 -6.16
CA PRO A 112 1.69 -17.08 -5.02
C PRO A 112 2.39 -15.74 -4.74
N LEU A 113 2.84 -15.56 -3.49
CA LEU A 113 3.49 -14.33 -3.04
C LEU A 113 4.96 -14.58 -2.75
N THR A 114 5.79 -13.59 -3.04
CA THR A 114 7.19 -13.56 -2.64
C THR A 114 7.39 -12.54 -1.51
N ARG A 115 7.60 -13.06 -0.29
CA ARG A 115 7.98 -12.21 0.85
C ARG A 115 9.39 -11.69 0.66
N VAL A 116 9.56 -10.38 0.84
CA VAL A 116 10.87 -9.73 0.88
C VAL A 116 11.13 -9.27 2.31
N PRO A 117 12.11 -9.87 3.01
CA PRO A 117 12.53 -9.38 4.31
C PRO A 117 13.02 -7.93 4.17
N ALA A 118 12.28 -7.01 4.78
CA ALA A 118 12.64 -5.61 4.78
C ALA A 118 13.96 -5.39 5.52
N VAL A 119 14.73 -4.40 5.08
CA VAL A 119 15.89 -3.92 5.82
C VAL A 119 15.37 -3.09 6.99
N ASP A 120 15.63 -3.55 8.21
CA ASP A 120 15.26 -2.81 9.41
C ASP A 120 16.25 -1.66 9.63
N GLY A 121 15.72 -0.44 9.75
CA GLY A 121 16.54 0.73 10.06
C GLY A 121 17.28 0.60 11.39
N ARG A 122 16.75 -0.16 12.35
CA ARG A 122 17.39 -0.41 13.66
C ARG A 122 18.65 -1.26 13.56
N ASP A 123 18.77 -2.05 12.49
CA ASP A 123 19.95 -2.88 12.23
C ASP A 123 21.02 -2.12 11.44
N LEU A 124 20.73 -0.89 11.00
CA LEU A 124 21.65 -0.05 10.25
C LEU A 124 22.51 0.81 11.17
N ASN A 125 23.77 0.99 10.78
CA ASN A 125 24.71 1.88 11.44
C ASN A 125 25.63 2.55 10.41
N GLU A 126 26.40 3.55 10.85
CA GLU A 126 27.28 4.31 9.97
C GLU A 126 28.29 3.43 9.22
N SER A 127 28.86 2.41 9.88
CA SER A 127 29.81 1.49 9.24
C SER A 127 29.16 0.74 8.08
N TYR A 128 27.94 0.21 8.28
CA TYR A 128 27.19 -0.43 7.21
C TYR A 128 26.95 0.52 6.03
N LEU A 129 26.58 1.78 6.30
CA LEU A 129 26.36 2.76 5.24
C LEU A 129 27.65 3.04 4.46
N ILE A 130 28.78 3.22 5.14
CA ILE A 130 30.08 3.47 4.52
C ILE A 130 30.50 2.27 3.65
N ASP A 131 30.43 1.06 4.20
CA ASP A 131 30.88 -0.17 3.54
C ASP A 131 30.06 -0.48 2.28
N ASN A 132 28.78 -0.09 2.26
CA ASN A 132 27.87 -0.29 1.14
C ASN A 132 27.75 0.97 0.24
N ASN A 133 28.55 2.00 0.48
CA ASN A 133 28.52 3.28 -0.23
C ASN A 133 27.10 3.91 -0.29
N ILE A 134 26.37 3.80 0.82
CA ILE A 134 25.07 4.42 1.00
C ILE A 134 25.29 5.83 1.54
N ARG A 135 24.86 6.83 0.77
CA ARG A 135 25.06 8.24 1.09
C ARG A 135 23.80 9.00 0.73
N GLN A 136 23.35 9.85 1.64
CA GLN A 136 22.30 10.82 1.34
C GLN A 136 22.77 11.78 0.25
N ASN A 137 21.88 12.17 -0.65
CA ASN A 137 22.14 13.25 -1.58
C ASN A 137 22.41 14.58 -0.84
N GLU A 138 23.46 15.29 -1.26
CA GLU A 138 23.90 16.55 -0.62
C GLU A 138 22.87 17.69 -0.72
N MET A 139 22.02 17.68 -1.75
CA MET A 139 20.98 18.69 -1.97
C MET A 139 19.66 18.35 -1.28
N PHE A 140 19.50 17.11 -0.80
CA PHE A 140 18.30 16.70 -0.10
C PHE A 140 18.30 17.26 1.32
N TRP A 141 17.17 17.88 1.67
CA TRP A 141 16.94 18.42 3.00
C TRP A 141 15.52 18.10 3.47
N SER A 142 15.42 17.35 4.57
CA SER A 142 14.15 17.05 5.24
C SER A 142 13.79 18.12 6.28
N PRO A 143 12.64 18.82 6.16
CA PRO A 143 12.17 19.75 7.19
C PRO A 143 11.82 19.06 8.51
N VAL A 144 11.41 17.80 8.44
CA VAL A 144 10.91 17.03 9.59
C VAL A 144 12.06 16.45 10.42
N ASN A 145 13.17 16.07 9.76
CA ASN A 145 14.29 15.35 10.36
C ASN A 145 15.60 16.16 10.34
N GLY A 146 15.50 17.49 10.36
CA GLY A 146 16.67 18.37 10.46
C GLY A 146 17.67 18.20 9.32
N GLY A 147 17.19 17.92 8.11
CA GLY A 147 18.01 17.78 6.92
C GLY A 147 18.55 16.38 6.64
N LYS A 148 18.25 15.36 7.46
CA LYS A 148 18.79 14.01 7.30
C LYS A 148 17.72 12.96 6.98
N LEU A 149 18.11 11.93 6.24
CA LEU A 149 17.38 10.67 6.15
C LEU A 149 17.44 9.94 7.50
N THR A 150 16.31 9.36 7.91
CA THR A 150 16.29 8.42 9.03
C THR A 150 16.82 7.05 8.58
N MET A 151 17.30 6.24 9.53
CA MET A 151 17.66 4.85 9.21
C MET A 151 16.44 4.04 8.74
N GLY A 152 15.24 4.39 9.19
CA GLY A 152 13.99 3.81 8.70
C GLY A 152 13.72 4.12 7.23
N GLU A 153 13.91 5.38 6.80
CA GLU A 153 13.81 5.79 5.39
C GLU A 153 14.86 5.08 4.53
N ILE A 154 16.10 4.93 5.04
CA ILE A 154 17.15 4.17 4.36
C ILE A 154 16.76 2.69 4.23
N GLY A 155 16.25 2.07 5.31
CA GLY A 155 15.78 0.68 5.32
C GLY A 155 14.64 0.43 4.32
N CYS A 156 13.66 1.34 4.25
CA CYS A 156 12.60 1.32 3.25
C CYS A 156 13.19 1.36 1.82
N PHE A 157 14.08 2.33 1.53
CA PHE A 157 14.72 2.44 0.22
C PHE A 157 15.45 1.15 -0.17
N LEU A 158 16.27 0.61 0.73
CA LEU A 158 17.04 -0.60 0.49
C LEU A 158 16.14 -1.82 0.25
N SER A 159 14.97 -1.87 0.90
CA SER A 159 13.99 -2.95 0.72
C SER A 159 13.42 -2.94 -0.70
N HIS A 160 13.02 -1.78 -1.22
CA HIS A 160 12.58 -1.67 -2.62
C HIS A 160 13.72 -1.87 -3.62
N TYR A 161 14.91 -1.34 -3.31
CA TYR A 161 16.11 -1.52 -4.15
C TYR A 161 16.44 -3.00 -4.39
N LYS A 162 16.30 -3.85 -3.38
CA LYS A 162 16.43 -5.32 -3.52
C LYS A 162 15.48 -5.88 -4.56
N ILE A 163 14.22 -5.44 -4.58
CA ILE A 163 13.21 -5.89 -5.54
C ILE A 163 13.55 -5.39 -6.94
N TRP A 164 13.94 -4.12 -7.10
CA TRP A 164 14.33 -3.59 -8.42
C TRP A 164 15.47 -4.40 -9.04
N MET A 165 16.46 -4.78 -8.23
CA MET A 165 17.54 -5.66 -8.68
C MET A 165 17.03 -7.05 -9.08
N ASP A 166 16.11 -7.62 -8.29
CA ASP A 166 15.56 -8.95 -8.55
C ASP A 166 14.71 -8.98 -9.84
N VAL A 167 13.92 -7.93 -10.10
CA VAL A 167 13.17 -7.74 -11.36
C VAL A 167 14.10 -7.82 -12.57
N ILE A 168 15.24 -7.12 -12.54
CA ILE A 168 16.23 -7.20 -13.62
C ILE A 168 16.85 -8.59 -13.71
N LYS A 169 17.30 -9.13 -12.57
CA LYS A 169 18.00 -10.41 -12.49
C LYS A 169 17.16 -11.56 -13.04
N LYS A 170 15.88 -11.61 -12.67
CA LYS A 170 14.91 -12.63 -13.10
C LYS A 170 14.24 -12.31 -14.43
N LYS A 171 14.45 -11.11 -14.97
CA LYS A 171 13.83 -10.62 -16.21
C LYS A 171 12.30 -10.65 -16.16
N HIS A 172 11.73 -10.28 -15.02
CA HIS A 172 10.28 -10.09 -14.93
C HIS A 172 9.87 -8.91 -15.80
N SER A 173 8.91 -9.12 -16.70
CA SER A 173 8.33 -8.09 -17.53
C SER A 173 7.60 -7.04 -16.70
N LYS A 174 6.81 -7.49 -15.71
CA LYS A 174 6.11 -6.60 -14.77
C LYS A 174 5.78 -7.32 -13.46
N VAL A 175 5.86 -6.58 -12.37
CA VAL A 175 5.62 -7.09 -11.02
C VAL A 175 4.70 -6.16 -10.25
N LEU A 176 4.06 -6.69 -9.21
CA LEU A 176 3.36 -5.90 -8.19
C LEU A 176 4.20 -5.90 -6.91
N ILE A 177 4.36 -4.74 -6.30
CA ILE A 177 5.12 -4.54 -5.07
C ILE A 177 4.19 -3.91 -4.04
N LEU A 178 4.10 -4.50 -2.85
CA LEU A 178 3.27 -4.01 -1.75
C LEU A 178 4.08 -3.93 -0.43
N GLU A 179 3.72 -3.04 0.48
CA GLU A 179 4.15 -3.07 1.88
C GLU A 179 3.12 -3.80 2.75
N ASP A 180 3.51 -4.23 3.96
CA ASP A 180 2.67 -5.04 4.85
C ASP A 180 1.49 -4.30 5.50
N ASP A 181 1.45 -2.98 5.35
CA ASP A 181 0.42 -2.07 5.84
C ASP A 181 -0.51 -1.57 4.72
N PHE A 182 -0.53 -2.24 3.56
CA PHE A 182 -1.48 -1.95 2.48
C PHE A 182 -2.88 -2.51 2.78
N TRP A 183 -3.86 -1.63 3.02
CA TRP A 183 -5.29 -1.96 3.15
C TRP A 183 -5.96 -1.92 1.77
N PHE A 184 -6.58 -3.01 1.35
CA PHE A 184 -7.41 -3.05 0.14
C PHE A 184 -8.74 -3.77 0.36
N HIS A 185 -9.66 -3.60 -0.59
CA HIS A 185 -11.02 -4.14 -0.56
C HIS A 185 -11.23 -5.29 -1.56
N SER A 186 -12.34 -6.01 -1.43
CA SER A 186 -12.74 -7.18 -2.24
C SER A 186 -12.62 -6.94 -3.75
N LYS A 187 -12.91 -5.71 -4.20
CA LYS A 187 -12.83 -5.31 -5.61
C LYS A 187 -11.41 -5.03 -6.13
N PHE A 188 -10.37 -5.15 -5.30
CA PHE A 188 -8.97 -4.88 -5.68
C PHE A 188 -8.56 -5.62 -6.96
N ARG A 189 -8.86 -6.93 -7.02
CA ARG A 189 -8.53 -7.77 -8.19
C ARG A 189 -9.19 -7.26 -9.47
N LEU A 190 -10.49 -6.98 -9.40
CA LEU A 190 -11.24 -6.46 -10.54
C LEU A 190 -10.67 -5.12 -11.02
N ARG A 191 -10.28 -4.24 -10.08
CA ARG A 191 -9.67 -2.94 -10.40
C ARG A 191 -8.31 -3.10 -11.09
N VAL A 192 -7.47 -4.01 -10.62
CA VAL A 192 -6.18 -4.34 -11.27
C VAL A 192 -6.39 -4.88 -12.69
N TYR A 193 -7.39 -5.74 -12.90
CA TYR A 193 -7.71 -6.24 -14.24
C TYR A 193 -8.17 -5.15 -15.20
N LYS A 194 -9.07 -4.27 -14.74
CA LYS A 194 -9.52 -3.11 -15.52
C LYS A 194 -8.36 -2.17 -15.86
N LEU A 195 -7.46 -1.94 -14.90
CA LEU A 195 -6.23 -1.17 -15.13
C LEU A 195 -5.37 -1.80 -16.22
N HIS A 196 -5.17 -3.12 -16.21
CA HIS A 196 -4.46 -3.82 -17.27
C HIS A 196 -5.15 -3.76 -18.64
N GLU A 197 -6.48 -3.80 -18.68
CA GLU A 197 -7.25 -3.61 -19.92
C GLU A 197 -7.07 -2.21 -20.49
N GLU A 198 -7.10 -1.20 -19.63
CA GLU A 198 -6.92 0.20 -20.02
C GLU A 198 -5.51 0.48 -20.52
N ILE A 199 -4.48 -0.01 -19.84
CA ILE A 199 -3.08 0.08 -20.30
C ILE A 199 -2.95 -0.48 -21.72
N ARG A 200 -3.55 -1.65 -21.99
CA ARG A 200 -3.55 -2.27 -23.32
C ARG A 200 -4.33 -1.46 -24.34
N ARG A 201 -5.53 -1.01 -23.99
CA ARG A 201 -6.42 -0.22 -24.86
C ARG A 201 -5.78 1.11 -25.27
N LEU A 202 -5.08 1.77 -24.35
CA LEU A 202 -4.39 3.04 -24.59
C LEU A 202 -3.00 2.84 -25.22
N ASN A 203 -2.52 1.60 -25.36
CA ASN A 203 -1.13 1.29 -25.72
C ASN A 203 -0.12 2.08 -24.87
N LEU A 204 -0.44 2.24 -23.58
CA LEU A 204 0.29 3.11 -22.67
C LEU A 204 1.66 2.50 -22.36
N GLN A 205 2.72 3.26 -22.64
CA GLN A 205 4.05 2.97 -22.13
C GLN A 205 4.13 3.43 -20.68
N TRP A 206 4.62 2.58 -19.78
CA TRP A 206 4.72 2.88 -18.35
C TRP A 206 5.91 2.18 -17.71
N ASP A 207 6.46 2.80 -16.69
CA ASP A 207 7.55 2.26 -15.88
C ASP A 207 7.05 1.90 -14.48
N THR A 208 6.27 2.80 -13.88
CA THR A 208 5.66 2.63 -12.57
C THR A 208 4.21 3.08 -12.60
N ILE A 209 3.33 2.36 -11.90
CA ILE A 209 1.95 2.79 -11.66
C ILE A 209 1.65 2.58 -10.17
N ALA A 210 1.51 3.66 -9.41
CA ALA A 210 1.08 3.57 -8.02
C ALA A 210 -0.38 3.13 -7.92
N LEU A 211 -0.67 2.21 -7.00
CA LEU A 211 -2.02 1.74 -6.70
C LEU A 211 -2.58 2.35 -5.41
N ALA A 212 -1.74 3.08 -4.66
CA ALA A 212 -2.11 3.78 -3.43
C ALA A 212 -1.35 5.09 -3.32
N ARG A 213 -2.00 6.11 -2.75
CA ARG A 213 -1.39 7.42 -2.41
C ARG A 213 -2.23 8.14 -1.37
N VAL A 214 -1.62 9.10 -0.68
CA VAL A 214 -2.25 9.80 0.46
C VAL A 214 -3.12 10.97 0.08
N ASN A 215 -2.84 11.62 -1.05
CA ASN A 215 -3.63 12.77 -1.50
C ASN A 215 -3.91 12.64 -3.00
N GLU A 216 -5.18 12.54 -3.35
CA GLU A 216 -5.60 12.94 -4.70
C GLU A 216 -5.75 14.45 -4.67
N LEU A 217 -4.94 15.16 -5.46
CA LEU A 217 -5.07 16.61 -5.56
C LEU A 217 -6.20 16.91 -6.55
N ASP A 218 -7.09 17.84 -6.20
CA ASP A 218 -8.28 18.17 -7.02
C ASP A 218 -7.93 18.58 -8.47
N ASP A 219 -6.71 19.07 -8.70
CA ASP A 219 -6.23 19.54 -10.00
C ASP A 219 -5.59 18.45 -10.87
N GLU A 220 -5.45 17.22 -10.36
CA GLU A 220 -4.88 16.11 -11.12
C GLU A 220 -5.85 15.58 -12.17
N LYS A 221 -5.35 15.39 -13.39
CA LYS A 221 -6.17 14.99 -14.53
C LYS A 221 -5.88 13.56 -14.92
N LEU A 222 -6.96 12.82 -15.15
CA LEU A 222 -6.91 11.56 -15.87
C LEU A 222 -6.19 11.74 -17.21
N LEU A 223 -5.44 10.71 -17.61
CA LEU A 223 -4.86 10.67 -18.94
C LEU A 223 -5.99 10.72 -19.99
N ALA A 224 -5.68 11.29 -21.16
CA ALA A 224 -6.67 11.41 -22.23
C ALA A 224 -7.24 10.03 -22.60
N GLY A 225 -8.56 9.88 -22.49
CA GLY A 225 -9.27 8.63 -22.77
C GLY A 225 -9.13 7.55 -21.70
N SER A 226 -8.61 7.88 -20.52
CA SER A 226 -8.45 7.00 -19.36
C SER A 226 -9.56 7.21 -18.33
N GLU A 227 -10.01 6.12 -17.71
CA GLU A 227 -10.93 6.13 -16.55
C GLU A 227 -10.20 5.84 -15.24
N TYR A 228 -9.09 5.09 -15.28
CA TYR A 228 -8.39 4.59 -14.09
C TYR A 228 -6.96 5.07 -13.95
N ILE A 229 -6.42 5.84 -14.90
CA ILE A 229 -5.02 6.26 -14.90
C ILE A 229 -4.91 7.77 -14.99
N LEU A 230 -4.18 8.37 -14.07
CA LEU A 230 -3.81 9.78 -14.09
C LEU A 230 -2.29 9.96 -14.07
N GLN A 231 -1.87 11.17 -14.44
CA GLN A 231 -0.51 11.63 -14.19
C GLN A 231 -0.48 12.36 -12.84
N PRO A 232 0.20 11.82 -11.82
CA PRO A 232 0.24 12.45 -10.50
C PRO A 232 1.06 13.74 -10.58
N MET A 233 0.64 14.73 -9.81
CA MET A 233 1.36 15.99 -9.64
C MET A 233 2.37 15.92 -8.49
N PHE A 234 2.17 15.00 -7.53
CA PHE A 234 3.01 14.92 -6.33
C PHE A 234 2.99 13.54 -5.67
N TYR A 235 3.89 13.34 -4.71
CA TYR A 235 4.26 12.11 -3.98
C TYR A 235 3.35 10.88 -4.12
N GLN A 236 3.96 9.78 -4.53
CA GLN A 236 3.39 8.44 -4.45
C GLN A 236 4.07 7.70 -3.30
N TRP A 237 3.34 7.45 -2.20
CA TRP A 237 3.83 6.51 -1.20
C TRP A 237 4.14 5.17 -1.85
N MET A 238 5.20 4.51 -1.38
CA MET A 238 5.67 3.24 -1.95
C MET A 238 4.87 2.02 -1.47
N LEU A 239 3.70 2.27 -0.87
CA LEU A 239 2.79 1.32 -0.25
C LEU A 239 2.33 0.20 -1.18
N ALA A 240 1.94 0.54 -2.41
CA ALA A 240 1.58 -0.44 -3.42
C ALA A 240 1.76 0.13 -4.83
N TYR A 241 2.55 -0.52 -5.67
CA TYR A 241 2.78 -0.08 -7.05
C TYR A 241 3.16 -1.21 -8.00
N MET A 242 2.84 -1.01 -9.27
CA MET A 242 3.30 -1.83 -10.37
C MET A 242 4.66 -1.34 -10.84
N LEU A 243 5.55 -2.25 -11.19
CA LEU A 243 6.88 -1.95 -11.74
C LEU A 243 7.13 -2.77 -13.00
N SER A 244 7.51 -2.12 -14.10
CA SER A 244 7.93 -2.78 -15.33
C SER A 244 9.44 -3.09 -15.31
N PHE A 245 9.88 -4.00 -16.18
CA PHE A 245 11.30 -4.29 -16.38
C PHE A 245 12.13 -3.04 -16.72
N GLU A 246 11.62 -2.20 -17.63
CA GLU A 246 12.30 -0.97 -18.03
C GLU A 246 12.27 0.07 -16.91
N GLY A 247 11.19 0.12 -16.12
CA GLY A 247 11.13 0.92 -14.90
C GLY A 247 12.23 0.54 -13.92
N ALA A 248 12.41 -0.75 -13.64
CA ALA A 248 13.48 -1.22 -12.74
C ALA A 248 14.87 -0.81 -13.22
N LYS A 249 15.13 -0.89 -14.53
CA LYS A 249 16.38 -0.39 -15.14
C LYS A 249 16.58 1.11 -14.92
N LYS A 250 15.54 1.91 -15.15
CA LYS A 250 15.57 3.37 -14.96
C LYS A 250 15.77 3.74 -13.49
N LEU A 251 15.14 3.04 -12.56
CA LEU A 251 15.33 3.25 -11.12
C LEU A 251 16.75 2.92 -10.66
N LEU A 252 17.43 1.95 -11.29
CA LEU A 252 18.78 1.54 -10.91
C LEU A 252 19.90 2.32 -11.63
N ALA A 253 19.63 2.85 -12.83
CA ALA A 253 20.65 3.50 -13.67
C ALA A 253 21.39 4.67 -12.98
N PRO A 254 20.73 5.56 -12.19
CA PRO A 254 21.39 6.67 -11.52
C PRO A 254 22.29 6.27 -10.34
N LYS A 255 22.42 4.98 -10.02
CA LYS A 255 23.15 4.45 -8.86
C LYS A 255 22.66 5.10 -7.55
N PRO A 256 21.38 4.88 -7.18
CA PRO A 256 20.73 5.64 -6.11
C PRO A 256 21.37 5.49 -4.73
N LEU A 257 22.09 4.40 -4.46
CA LEU A 257 22.69 4.17 -3.13
C LEU A 257 23.65 5.28 -2.72
N SER A 258 24.48 5.78 -3.65
CA SER A 258 25.45 6.84 -3.38
C SER A 258 24.87 8.25 -3.44
N ASN A 259 23.56 8.38 -3.65
CA ASN A 259 22.89 9.66 -3.83
C ASN A 259 21.45 9.65 -3.28
N MET A 260 21.24 8.93 -2.18
CA MET A 260 19.93 8.52 -1.69
C MET A 260 19.07 9.69 -1.22
N ILE A 261 17.79 9.61 -1.57
CA ILE A 261 16.68 10.40 -1.01
C ILE A 261 15.54 9.42 -0.66
N PRO A 262 14.46 9.82 0.00
CA PRO A 262 13.34 8.93 0.28
C PRO A 262 12.81 8.26 -1.00
N ALA A 263 12.38 7.00 -0.91
CA ALA A 263 12.10 6.17 -2.08
C ALA A 263 10.94 6.71 -2.95
N ASP A 264 9.90 7.24 -2.30
CA ASP A 264 8.77 7.94 -2.92
C ASP A 264 9.22 9.23 -3.63
N LEU A 265 10.04 10.05 -2.96
CA LEU A 265 10.63 11.25 -3.54
C LEU A 265 11.51 10.89 -4.74
N TYR A 266 12.27 9.80 -4.68
CA TYR A 266 13.13 9.34 -5.76
C TYR A 266 12.36 9.02 -7.04
N ILE A 267 11.24 8.28 -6.95
CA ILE A 267 10.36 8.05 -8.11
C ILE A 267 9.84 9.38 -8.66
N THR A 268 9.40 10.28 -7.78
CA THR A 268 8.82 11.57 -8.16
C THR A 268 9.85 12.45 -8.89
N VAL A 269 11.11 12.49 -8.42
CA VAL A 269 12.21 13.19 -9.10
C VAL A 269 12.46 12.57 -10.48
N LEU A 270 12.62 11.25 -10.58
CA LEU A 270 12.92 10.60 -11.86
C LEU A 270 11.75 10.70 -12.86
N ALA A 271 10.52 10.89 -12.39
CA ALA A 271 9.36 11.15 -13.22
C ALA A 271 9.25 12.62 -13.69
N GLY A 272 10.11 13.51 -13.17
CA GLY A 272 10.06 14.95 -13.49
C GLY A 272 8.83 15.65 -12.89
N GLN A 273 8.29 15.12 -11.78
CA GLN A 273 7.04 15.56 -11.16
C GLN A 273 7.26 16.51 -9.96
N LEU A 274 8.45 17.11 -9.83
CA LEU A 274 8.75 18.07 -8.77
C LEU A 274 9.07 19.47 -9.33
N PRO A 275 8.84 20.53 -8.52
CA PRO A 275 9.36 21.87 -8.81
C PRO A 275 10.89 21.86 -9.01
N MET A 276 11.35 22.78 -9.87
CA MET A 276 12.71 22.82 -10.44
C MET A 276 13.86 22.78 -9.42
N ASP A 277 13.64 23.21 -8.19
CA ASP A 277 14.69 23.36 -7.17
C ASP A 277 15.25 22.00 -6.68
N PHE A 278 14.45 20.93 -6.72
CA PHE A 278 14.88 19.55 -6.41
C PHE A 278 15.23 18.73 -7.66
N ALA A 279 14.80 19.16 -8.85
CA ALA A 279 14.93 18.38 -10.08
C ALA A 279 16.41 18.17 -10.47
N TRP A 280 17.31 19.10 -10.16
CA TRP A 280 18.73 19.01 -10.55
C TRP A 280 19.53 17.89 -9.87
N THR A 281 18.94 17.21 -8.87
CA THR A 281 19.58 16.12 -8.12
C THR A 281 19.90 14.90 -8.98
N TYR A 282 19.06 14.63 -9.98
CA TYR A 282 19.21 13.51 -10.90
C TYR A 282 19.07 13.98 -12.34
N GLN A 283 20.08 13.75 -13.19
CA GLN A 283 20.12 14.34 -14.53
C GLN A 283 19.10 13.74 -15.52
N ASN A 284 18.55 12.55 -15.24
CA ASN A 284 17.64 11.84 -16.13
C ASN A 284 16.23 11.77 -15.53
N HIS A 285 15.28 12.47 -16.15
CA HIS A 285 13.86 12.50 -15.75
C HIS A 285 12.97 11.77 -16.76
N ASN A 286 13.29 10.52 -17.07
CA ASN A 286 12.62 9.74 -18.12
C ASN A 286 11.78 8.57 -17.58
N LEU A 287 11.47 8.55 -16.28
CA LEU A 287 10.60 7.56 -15.68
C LEU A 287 9.13 7.90 -15.98
N LEU A 288 8.45 7.01 -16.69
CA LEU A 288 7.02 7.11 -17.00
C LEU A 288 6.22 6.61 -15.80
N SER A 289 6.00 7.49 -14.82
CA SER A 289 5.24 7.18 -13.60
C SER A 289 3.82 7.71 -13.66
N TYR A 290 2.85 6.84 -13.37
CA TYR A 290 1.42 7.14 -13.30
C TYR A 290 0.82 6.67 -11.98
N SER A 291 -0.45 7.03 -11.73
CA SER A 291 -1.21 6.52 -10.59
C SER A 291 -2.55 5.97 -11.04
N SER A 292 -3.05 4.96 -10.33
CA SER A 292 -4.45 4.56 -10.41
C SER A 292 -5.37 5.66 -9.86
N HIS A 293 -6.56 5.79 -10.42
CA HIS A 293 -7.64 6.63 -9.93
C HIS A 293 -9.00 5.87 -10.00
N PRO A 294 -9.81 5.88 -8.93
CA PRO A 294 -9.39 6.18 -7.56
C PRO A 294 -8.27 5.22 -7.11
N THR A 295 -7.64 5.50 -5.98
CA THR A 295 -6.68 4.55 -5.39
C THR A 295 -7.33 3.21 -5.09
N PHE A 296 -6.53 2.14 -5.16
CA PHE A 296 -6.99 0.77 -4.95
C PHE A 296 -6.81 0.31 -3.50
N GLY A 297 -6.17 1.13 -2.68
CA GLY A 297 -6.06 0.93 -1.24
C GLY A 297 -5.41 2.13 -0.55
N TYR A 298 -5.26 1.99 0.76
CA TYR A 298 -4.82 3.02 1.68
C TYR A 298 -3.89 2.41 2.73
N PRO A 299 -3.05 3.19 3.41
CA PRO A 299 -2.29 2.68 4.54
C PRO A 299 -3.25 2.26 5.66
N VAL A 300 -2.96 1.14 6.33
CA VAL A 300 -3.66 0.74 7.57
C VAL A 300 -3.39 1.77 8.68
N TYR A 301 -2.26 2.48 8.59
CA TYR A 301 -1.79 3.43 9.58
C TYR A 301 -1.77 4.85 8.98
N ILE A 302 -2.67 5.71 9.45
CA ILE A 302 -2.75 7.12 9.05
C ILE A 302 -2.37 7.95 10.28
N ASP A 303 -1.48 8.93 10.09
CA ASP A 303 -1.05 9.86 11.14
C ASP A 303 -2.25 10.49 11.88
N GLY A 304 -2.21 10.47 13.21
CA GLY A 304 -3.12 11.22 14.08
C GLY A 304 -4.32 10.46 14.67
N ALA A 305 -4.47 9.16 14.41
CA ALA A 305 -5.45 8.30 15.08
C ALA A 305 -4.74 7.25 15.96
N ASP A 306 -4.87 7.40 17.28
CA ASP A 306 -4.34 6.56 18.36
C ASP A 306 -2.86 6.11 18.26
N SER A 307 -2.08 6.46 19.28
CA SER A 307 -0.63 6.21 19.42
C SER A 307 -0.16 4.74 19.32
N ALA A 308 -1.07 3.79 19.10
CA ALA A 308 -0.77 2.38 18.96
C ALA A 308 -0.16 2.01 17.60
N PHE A 309 -0.17 2.91 16.60
CA PHE A 309 0.18 2.54 15.22
C PHE A 309 0.96 3.62 14.45
N LEU A 310 2.25 3.77 14.76
CA LEU A 310 3.21 4.58 13.99
C LEU A 310 3.81 3.80 12.80
N SER A 311 4.11 4.52 11.72
CA SER A 311 4.92 3.98 10.61
C SER A 311 6.35 3.70 11.07
N ASP A 312 6.90 2.55 10.68
CA ASP A 312 8.26 2.12 11.06
C ASP A 312 9.36 3.01 10.48
N THR A 313 9.08 3.76 9.40
CA THR A 313 10.04 4.72 8.83
C THR A 313 10.16 6.00 9.65
N GLN A 314 9.22 6.23 10.57
CA GLN A 314 9.09 7.43 11.39
C GLN A 314 9.31 7.19 12.89
N GLU A 315 9.51 5.94 13.33
CA GLU A 315 9.85 5.64 14.72
C GLU A 315 11.18 6.34 15.08
N ARG A 316 11.08 7.42 15.87
CA ARG A 316 12.23 8.11 16.46
C ARG A 316 12.71 7.26 17.63
N GLU A 317 13.92 6.72 17.56
CA GLU A 317 14.57 6.18 18.76
C GLU A 317 14.70 7.33 19.78
N SER A 318 13.89 7.29 20.83
CA SER A 318 14.28 7.93 22.09
C SER A 318 15.45 7.12 22.63
N VAL A 319 16.66 7.61 22.44
CA VAL A 319 17.79 7.22 23.30
C VAL A 319 17.48 7.79 24.68
N THR A 320 16.64 7.11 25.44
CA THR A 320 16.56 7.31 26.88
C THR A 320 17.38 6.20 27.52
N GLU A 321 18.53 6.62 28.03
CA GLU A 321 19.27 5.92 29.06
C GLU A 321 18.33 5.54 30.21
N ASP A 322 17.88 4.29 30.25
CA ASP A 322 17.52 3.65 31.52
C ASP A 322 18.75 2.90 32.03
N LEU A 323 19.79 3.68 32.34
CA LEU A 323 20.65 3.39 33.47
C LEU A 323 19.98 4.03 34.68
N ASN A 324 19.27 3.22 35.48
CA ASN A 324 19.34 3.24 36.93
C ASN A 324 18.49 2.10 37.51
N ASP A 325 19.16 0.98 37.74
CA ASP A 325 18.85 0.09 38.86
C ASP A 325 18.93 0.90 40.17
N THR A 326 17.81 0.99 40.89
CA THR A 326 17.73 0.75 42.36
C THR A 326 16.31 0.43 42.78
#